data_AF-C6BPF0-F1
#
_entry.id   AF-C6BPF0-F1
#
_cell.length_a   1.000
_cell.length_b   1.000
_cell.length_c   1.000
_cell.angle_alpha   90.00
_cell.angle_beta   90.00
_cell.angle_gamma   90.00
#
_symmetry.space_group_name_H-M   'P 1'
#
loop_
_entity.id
_entity.type
_entity.pdbx_description
1 polymer ?
#
loop_
_entity_poly.entity_id
_entity_poly.type
_entity_poly.pdbx_seq_one_letter_code
_entity_poly.pdbx_strand_id
1 'polypeptide(L)'
;MEKLIALTLLVVSGTASAVDTGRYVASTEDKTVAGMVTRWGAQDGRAVKWAAGYDVEIRSAEGITNEAHLQSATTLVDAVQSIVKLLAAKPETGELSRKLSPLVPCIYSEGKVYMVVRPLSESCESPVQRP
;
A
#
# COMPACT_ATOMS: atom_id res chain seq x y z
N MET A 1 -25.65 57.78 -22.09
CA MET A 1 -25.01 57.26 -20.86
C MET A 1 -25.51 55.84 -20.67
N GLU A 2 -24.99 54.87 -21.43
CA GLU A 2 -23.76 54.13 -21.14
C GLU A 2 -23.75 53.54 -19.74
N LYS A 3 -23.92 52.22 -19.66
CA LYS A 3 -22.85 51.30 -19.22
C LYS A 3 -23.34 49.85 -19.34
N LEU A 4 -22.84 49.17 -20.38
CA LEU A 4 -22.74 47.71 -20.42
C LEU A 4 -21.87 47.26 -19.23
N ILE A 5 -22.36 46.31 -18.44
CA ILE A 5 -21.51 45.53 -17.55
C ILE A 5 -21.52 44.10 -18.08
N ALA A 6 -20.52 43.80 -18.92
CA ALA A 6 -20.21 42.44 -19.30
C ALA A 6 -19.57 41.74 -18.10
N LEU A 7 -20.30 40.83 -17.44
CA LEU A 7 -19.70 39.85 -16.54
C LEU A 7 -19.02 38.77 -17.40
N THR A 8 -17.75 38.97 -17.71
CA THR A 8 -16.88 37.87 -18.15
C THR A 8 -16.58 37.00 -16.94
N LEU A 9 -17.41 35.98 -16.70
CA LEU A 9 -17.00 34.83 -15.90
C LEU A 9 -15.92 34.10 -16.70
N LEU A 10 -14.66 34.40 -16.41
CA LEU A 10 -13.55 33.47 -16.66
C LEU A 10 -13.80 32.25 -15.76
N VAL A 11 -14.55 31.28 -16.28
CA VAL A 11 -14.44 29.92 -15.78
C VAL A 11 -13.05 29.47 -16.19
N VAL A 12 -12.09 29.62 -15.29
CA VAL A 12 -10.82 28.91 -15.39
C VAL A 12 -11.22 27.44 -15.40
N SER A 13 -11.24 26.87 -16.60
CA SER A 13 -11.19 25.43 -16.82
C SER A 13 -9.85 24.98 -16.25
N GLY A 14 -9.77 24.91 -14.93
CA GLY A 14 -8.72 24.21 -14.24
C GLY A 14 -8.90 22.78 -14.68
N THR A 15 -8.10 22.37 -15.66
CA THR A 15 -7.78 20.96 -15.85
C THR A 15 -7.09 20.56 -14.55
N ALA A 16 -7.90 20.20 -13.55
CA ALA A 16 -7.47 19.25 -12.55
C ALA A 16 -7.16 18.00 -13.37
N SER A 17 -5.93 17.91 -13.86
CA SER A 17 -5.33 16.64 -14.16
C SER A 17 -5.37 15.93 -12.84
N ALA A 18 -6.44 15.16 -12.60
CA ALA A 18 -6.44 14.14 -11.59
C ALA A 18 -5.29 13.24 -12.01
N VAL A 19 -4.11 13.54 -11.46
CA VAL A 19 -3.02 12.58 -11.40
C VAL A 19 -3.71 11.34 -10.89
N ASP A 20 -3.68 10.27 -11.68
CA ASP A 20 -4.23 8.99 -11.28
C ASP A 20 -3.46 8.58 -10.03
N THR A 21 -3.99 8.99 -8.89
CA THR A 21 -3.43 8.74 -7.57
C THR A 21 -3.84 7.31 -7.31
N GLY A 22 -3.04 6.38 -7.83
CA GLY A 22 -3.37 4.96 -7.89
C GLY A 22 -4.01 4.45 -6.60
N ARG A 23 -4.89 3.46 -6.73
CA ARG A 23 -5.74 2.95 -5.64
C ARG A 23 -4.97 2.62 -4.35
N TYR A 24 -3.70 2.22 -4.46
CA TYR A 24 -2.85 1.76 -3.36
C TYR A 24 -1.68 2.71 -3.11
N VAL A 25 -1.93 4.00 -2.86
CA VAL A 25 -0.88 4.95 -2.46
C VAL A 25 -0.77 5.05 -0.94
N ALA A 26 0.43 5.39 -0.46
CA ALA A 26 0.64 5.76 0.93
C ALA A 26 0.00 7.13 1.20
N SER A 27 -0.54 7.28 2.40
CA SER A 27 -1.11 8.51 2.96
C SER A 27 -0.16 9.10 3.98
N THR A 28 -0.26 10.40 4.24
CA THR A 28 0.44 11.07 5.35
C THR A 28 0.01 10.56 6.72
N GLU A 29 -1.15 9.90 6.81
CA GLU A 29 -1.63 9.25 8.03
C GLU A 29 -0.98 7.88 8.28
N ASP A 30 -0.33 7.30 7.27
CA ASP A 30 0.33 6.01 7.40
C ASP A 30 1.66 6.17 8.13
N LYS A 31 1.69 5.75 9.39
CA LYS A 31 2.90 5.80 10.23
C LYS A 31 3.86 4.64 9.95
N THR A 32 3.31 3.48 9.58
CA THR A 32 4.09 2.26 9.35
C THR A 32 3.58 1.49 8.14
N VAL A 33 4.44 0.62 7.60
CA VAL A 33 4.10 -0.25 6.49
C VAL A 33 2.94 -1.18 6.85
N ALA A 34 2.93 -1.78 8.04
CA ALA A 34 1.82 -2.62 8.48
C ALA A 34 0.49 -1.85 8.51
N GLY A 35 0.49 -0.64 9.06
CA GLY A 35 -0.71 0.21 9.12
C GLY A 35 -1.24 0.56 7.73
N MET A 36 -0.33 0.91 6.81
CA MET A 36 -0.65 1.23 5.42
C MET A 36 -1.30 0.04 4.70
N VAL A 37 -0.70 -1.15 4.75
CA VAL A 37 -1.25 -2.33 4.06
C VAL A 37 -2.56 -2.81 4.69
N THR A 38 -2.74 -2.63 6.01
CA THR A 38 -4.01 -2.89 6.69
C THR A 38 -5.10 -1.92 6.22
N ARG A 39 -4.79 -0.63 6.06
CA ARG A 39 -5.73 0.36 5.51
C ARG A 39 -6.15 0.00 4.09
N TRP A 40 -5.21 -0.37 3.23
CA TRP A 40 -5.53 -0.83 1.87
C TRP A 40 -6.39 -2.10 1.87
N GLY A 41 -6.13 -3.04 2.79
CA GLY A 41 -7.00 -4.19 3.01
C GLY A 41 -8.44 -3.77 3.31
N ALA A 42 -8.63 -2.86 4.26
CA ALA A 42 -9.94 -2.35 4.63
C ALA A 42 -10.65 -1.67 3.45
N GLN A 43 -9.93 -0.91 2.62
CA GLN A 43 -10.44 -0.29 1.39
C GLN A 43 -10.95 -1.33 0.36
N ASP A 44 -10.36 -2.53 0.35
CA ASP A 44 -10.76 -3.66 -0.49
C ASP A 44 -11.77 -4.60 0.18
N GLY A 45 -12.24 -4.28 1.40
CA GLY A 45 -13.13 -5.15 2.18
C GLY A 45 -12.46 -6.44 2.65
N ARG A 46 -11.13 -6.45 2.78
CA ARG A 46 -10.30 -7.62 3.16
C ARG A 46 -9.57 -7.35 4.47
N ALA A 47 -9.47 -8.37 5.31
CA ALA A 47 -8.58 -8.30 6.46
C ALA A 47 -7.14 -8.55 6.02
N VAL A 48 -6.19 -7.70 6.45
CA VAL A 48 -4.76 -7.91 6.23
C VAL A 48 -4.08 -8.04 7.59
N LYS A 49 -3.42 -9.17 7.84
CA LYS A 49 -2.60 -9.43 9.02
C LYS A 49 -1.12 -9.28 8.66
N TRP A 50 -0.46 -8.33 9.30
CA TRP A 50 0.99 -8.19 9.22
C TRP A 50 1.65 -9.09 10.28
N ALA A 51 2.19 -10.23 9.84
CA ALA A 51 2.83 -11.25 10.67
C ALA A 51 4.34 -11.34 10.40
N ALA A 52 4.98 -10.22 10.06
CA ALA A 52 6.41 -10.18 9.73
C ALA A 52 7.33 -10.28 10.96
N GLY A 53 6.82 -10.07 12.18
CA GLY A 53 7.61 -9.99 13.41
C GLY A 53 8.40 -8.68 13.58
N TYR A 54 8.35 -7.80 12.58
CA TYR A 54 8.88 -6.44 12.60
C TYR A 54 7.93 -5.51 11.84
N ASP A 55 8.10 -4.20 11.95
CA ASP A 55 7.38 -3.21 11.15
C ASP A 55 8.35 -2.09 10.77
N VAL A 56 8.02 -1.32 9.74
CA VAL A 56 8.89 -0.28 9.16
C VAL A 56 8.15 1.05 9.20
N GLU A 57 8.81 2.07 9.76
CA GLU A 57 8.27 3.42 9.80
C GLU A 57 8.29 4.07 8.41
N ILE A 58 7.20 4.73 8.06
CA ILE A 58 7.10 5.49 6.82
C ILE A 58 7.56 6.92 7.10
N ARG A 59 8.74 7.27 6.58
CA ARG A 59 9.29 8.64 6.70
C ARG A 59 8.70 9.61 5.69
N SER A 60 8.25 9.10 4.55
CA SER A 60 7.64 9.89 3.48
C SER A 60 6.66 9.01 2.71
N ALA A 61 5.38 9.41 2.72
CA ALA A 61 4.33 8.75 1.96
C ALA A 61 4.60 8.80 0.45
N GLU A 62 5.05 9.95 -0.05
CA GLU A 62 5.46 10.09 -1.45
C GLU A 62 6.67 9.20 -1.77
N GLY A 63 7.67 9.19 -0.88
CA GLY A 63 8.88 8.39 -1.05
C GLY A 63 8.57 6.90 -1.20
N ILE A 64 7.83 6.32 -0.25
CA ILE A 64 7.49 4.90 -0.31
C ILE A 64 6.57 4.57 -1.50
N THR A 65 5.66 5.48 -1.86
CA THR A 65 4.77 5.31 -3.01
C THR A 65 5.55 5.22 -4.33
N ASN A 66 6.51 6.12 -4.51
CA ASN A 66 7.33 6.16 -5.72
C ASN A 66 8.34 5.02 -5.75
N GLU A 67 9.02 4.75 -4.63
CA GLU A 67 10.04 3.70 -4.55
C GLU A 67 9.48 2.29 -4.71
N ALA A 68 8.28 2.04 -4.20
CA ALA A 68 7.59 0.77 -4.42
C ALA A 68 6.75 0.76 -5.72
N HIS A 69 6.82 1.80 -6.55
CA HIS A 69 6.07 1.88 -7.82
C HIS A 69 4.56 1.58 -7.66
N LEU A 70 3.94 2.08 -6.58
CA LEU A 70 2.58 1.68 -6.20
C LEU A 70 1.50 2.20 -7.15
N GLN A 71 1.78 3.26 -7.90
CA GLN A 71 0.88 3.82 -8.91
C GLN A 71 0.54 2.80 -10.01
N SER A 72 1.40 1.80 -10.23
CA SER A 72 1.20 0.74 -11.21
C SER A 72 0.44 -0.47 -10.66
N ALA A 73 0.19 -0.53 -9.34
CA ALA A 73 -0.47 -1.67 -8.72
C ALA A 73 -1.99 -1.59 -8.94
N THR A 74 -2.56 -2.63 -9.54
CA THR A 74 -4.00 -2.72 -9.82
C THR A 74 -4.76 -3.57 -8.80
N THR A 75 -4.05 -4.42 -8.04
CA THR A 75 -4.61 -5.23 -6.95
C THR A 75 -3.88 -5.02 -5.63
N LEU A 76 -4.56 -5.29 -4.51
CA LEU A 76 -3.96 -5.28 -3.18
C LEU A 76 -2.74 -6.21 -3.10
N VAL A 77 -2.79 -7.35 -3.77
CA VAL A 77 -1.69 -8.33 -3.82
C VAL A 77 -0.48 -7.73 -4.49
N ASP A 78 -0.66 -7.08 -5.65
CA ASP A 78 0.43 -6.44 -6.38
C ASP A 78 1.05 -5.31 -5.56
N ALA A 79 0.23 -4.48 -4.93
CA ALA A 79 0.70 -3.38 -4.08
C ALA A 79 1.54 -3.90 -2.90
N VAL A 80 1.03 -4.92 -2.18
CA VAL A 80 1.76 -5.53 -1.06
C VAL A 80 3.02 -6.24 -1.54
N GLN A 81 2.99 -6.90 -2.69
CA GLN A 81 4.16 -7.55 -3.25
C GLN A 81 5.24 -6.54 -3.66
N SER A 82 4.86 -5.38 -4.18
CA SER A 82 5.80 -4.29 -4.46
C SER A 82 6.47 -3.75 -3.20
N ILE A 83 5.72 -3.58 -2.10
CA ILE A 83 6.27 -3.21 -0.80
C ILE A 83 7.26 -4.26 -0.29
N VAL A 84 6.88 -5.54 -0.33
CA VAL A 84 7.74 -6.64 0.11
C VAL A 84 9.05 -6.68 -0.70
N LYS A 85 8.98 -6.44 -2.02
CA LYS A 85 10.17 -6.33 -2.89
C LYS A 85 11.05 -5.13 -2.50
N LEU A 86 10.45 -3.97 -2.22
CA LEU A 86 11.18 -2.79 -1.77
C LEU A 86 11.94 -3.07 -0.46
N LEU A 87 11.26 -3.66 0.53
CA LEU A 87 11.87 -4.00 1.83
C LEU A 87 13.01 -5.01 1.69
N ALA A 88 12.90 -5.96 0.76
CA ALA A 88 13.98 -6.92 0.47
C ALA A 88 15.19 -6.25 -0.23
N ALA A 89 14.95 -5.25 -1.08
CA ALA A 89 15.99 -4.55 -1.83
C ALA A 89 16.73 -3.48 -1.01
N LYS A 90 16.08 -2.93 0.01
CA LYS A 90 16.64 -1.92 0.92
C LYS A 90 16.52 -2.40 2.36
N PRO A 91 17.36 -3.36 2.78
CA PRO A 91 17.33 -3.77 4.17
C PRO A 91 17.79 -2.57 5.03
N GLU A 92 16.96 -2.15 5.98
CA GLU A 92 17.18 -0.99 6.88
C GLU A 92 18.66 -0.87 7.28
N THR A 93 19.28 0.31 7.22
CA THR A 93 20.68 0.48 7.61
C THR A 93 20.83 0.24 9.13
N GLY A 94 21.34 -0.94 9.51
CA GLY A 94 21.55 -1.32 10.92
C GLY A 94 21.57 -2.83 11.14
N GLU A 95 21.64 -3.26 12.41
CA GLU A 95 21.66 -4.68 12.80
C GLU A 95 20.39 -5.45 12.35
N LEU A 96 19.28 -4.73 12.14
CA LEU A 96 18.01 -5.24 11.61
C LEU A 96 18.15 -5.73 10.16
N SER A 97 18.94 -5.06 9.33
CA SER A 97 19.20 -5.37 7.91
C SER A 97 19.58 -6.84 7.66
N ARG A 98 20.40 -7.42 8.55
CA ARG A 98 20.92 -8.78 8.42
C ARG A 98 19.95 -9.85 8.92
N LYS A 99 18.82 -9.47 9.53
CA LYS A 99 17.85 -10.36 10.18
C LYS A 99 16.44 -10.33 9.60
N LEU A 100 16.16 -9.47 8.62
CA LEU A 100 14.83 -9.44 8.01
C LEU A 100 14.65 -10.65 7.10
N SER A 101 13.91 -11.64 7.56
CA SER A 101 13.45 -12.73 6.71
C SER A 101 12.65 -12.15 5.53
N PRO A 102 12.92 -12.58 4.28
CA PRO A 102 12.10 -12.21 3.14
C PRO A 102 10.64 -12.45 3.45
N LEU A 103 9.75 -11.52 3.08
CA LEU A 103 8.31 -11.66 3.33
C LEU A 103 7.58 -12.23 2.11
N VAL A 104 6.38 -12.73 2.34
CA VAL A 104 5.45 -13.17 1.30
C VAL A 104 4.00 -12.82 1.69
N PRO A 105 3.18 -12.28 0.77
CA PRO A 105 1.75 -12.17 0.98
C PRO A 105 1.04 -13.49 0.66
N CYS A 106 0.37 -14.07 1.64
CA CYS A 106 -0.44 -15.28 1.51
C CYS A 106 -1.94 -14.93 1.55
N ILE A 107 -2.74 -15.46 0.61
CA ILE A 107 -4.18 -15.23 0.54
C ILE A 107 -4.92 -16.46 1.03
N TYR A 108 -5.89 -16.25 1.92
CA TYR A 108 -6.70 -17.29 2.51
C TYR A 108 -8.18 -17.02 2.29
N SER A 109 -8.94 -18.09 2.03
CA SER A 109 -10.38 -18.05 1.78
C SER A 109 -11.09 -19.02 2.72
N GLU A 110 -11.29 -18.63 3.97
CA GLU A 110 -12.08 -19.39 4.95
C GLU A 110 -13.26 -18.53 5.42
N GLY A 111 -14.38 -18.61 4.71
CA GLY A 111 -15.60 -17.84 5.01
C GLY A 111 -15.50 -16.32 4.77
N LYS A 112 -14.28 -15.75 4.77
CA LYS A 112 -13.93 -14.39 4.35
C LYS A 112 -12.52 -14.40 3.75
N VAL A 113 -12.25 -13.54 2.75
CA VAL A 113 -10.91 -13.44 2.19
C VAL A 113 -10.03 -12.58 3.09
N TYR A 114 -8.93 -13.15 3.57
CA TYR A 114 -7.92 -12.42 4.35
C TYR A 114 -6.52 -12.66 3.78
N MET A 115 -5.66 -11.66 3.92
CA MET A 115 -4.26 -11.72 3.52
C MET A 115 -3.38 -11.75 4.77
N VAL A 116 -2.34 -12.57 4.76
CA VAL A 116 -1.31 -12.56 5.79
C VAL A 116 0.04 -12.29 5.15
N VAL A 117 0.73 -11.24 5.57
CA VAL A 117 2.11 -10.97 5.16
C VAL A 117 3.03 -11.56 6.22
N ARG A 118 3.86 -12.53 5.87
CA ARG A 118 4.68 -13.32 6.82
C ARG A 118 6.06 -13.65 6.26
N PRO A 119 7.02 -14.09 7.09
CA PRO A 119 8.29 -14.62 6.60
C PRO A 119 8.10 -15.76 5.59
N LEU A 120 8.88 -15.74 4.52
CA LEU A 120 8.86 -16.74 3.44
C LEU A 120 9.14 -18.15 3.97
N SER A 121 9.95 -18.27 5.02
CA SER A 121 10.26 -19.52 5.71
C SER A 121 9.07 -20.19 6.39
N GLU A 122 8.01 -19.43 6.71
CA GLU A 122 6.81 -19.96 7.35
C GLU A 122 5.83 -20.55 6.32
N SER A 123 6.07 -20.32 5.02
CA SER A 123 5.25 -20.78 3.89
C SER A 123 3.77 -20.36 3.95
N CYS A 124 3.11 -20.31 2.79
CA CYS A 124 1.66 -20.16 2.75
C CYS A 124 1.04 -21.55 3.03
N GLU A 125 1.13 -22.04 4.26
CA GLU A 125 0.43 -23.28 4.64
C GLU A 125 -1.05 -23.11 4.29
N SER A 126 -1.61 -24.00 3.48
CA SER A 126 -3.06 -24.10 3.27
C SER A 126 -3.75 -24.26 4.63
N PRO A 127 -4.98 -23.77 4.80
CA PRO A 127 -5.72 -24.10 6.00
C PRO A 127 -5.77 -25.63 6.13
N VAL A 128 -5.20 -26.13 7.23
CA VAL A 128 -5.26 -27.55 7.57
C VAL A 128 -6.73 -27.87 7.74
N GLN A 129 -7.35 -28.46 6.70
CA GLN A 129 -8.60 -29.19 6.85
C GLN A 129 -8.29 -30.33 7.81
N ARG A 130 -8.47 -30.10 9.12
CA ARG A 130 -8.56 -31.20 10.07
C ARG A 130 -9.81 -32.00 9.72
N PRO A 131 -9.71 -33.33 9.57
CA PRO A 131 -10.85 -34.19 9.29
C PRO A 131 -11.90 -34.13 10.41
#